data_AF-A0AA35LD22-F1
#
_entry.id   AF-A0AA35LD22-F1
#
_cell.length_a   1.000
_cell.length_b   1.000
_cell.length_c   1.000
_cell.angle_alpha   90.00
_cell.angle_beta   90.00
_cell.angle_gamma   90.00
#
_symmetry.space_group_name_H-M   'P 1'
#
loop_
_entity.id
_entity.type
_entity.pdbx_description
1 polymer ?
#
loop_
_entity_poly.entity_id
_entity_poly.type
_entity_poly.pdbx_seq_one_letter_code
_entity_poly.pdbx_strand_id
1 'polypeptide(L)' 'MARALVAPLAVQAAPWDMIQEKLHNHYAPKPSKIAARHAFYHQNQAEGESINNYTTALRQAAMH' A
#
# COMPACT_ATOMS: atom_id res chain seq x y z
N MET A 1 -8.71 -3.35 -18.21
CA MET A 1 -7.67 -3.00 -17.22
C MET A 1 -6.32 -3.64 -17.53
N ALA A 2 -6.17 -4.96 -17.40
CA ALA A 2 -4.87 -5.63 -17.62
C ALA A 2 -4.23 -5.35 -18.99
N ARG A 3 -5.02 -5.31 -20.08
CA ARG A 3 -4.56 -4.96 -21.44
C ARG A 3 -3.83 -3.61 -21.52
N ALA A 4 -4.27 -2.61 -20.75
CA ALA A 4 -3.63 -1.30 -20.74
C ALA A 4 -2.31 -1.31 -19.93
N LEU A 5 -2.26 -2.09 -18.85
CA LEU A 5 -1.09 -2.17 -17.97
C LEU A 5 0.10 -2.93 -18.59
N VAL A 6 -0.16 -3.82 -19.55
CA VAL A 6 0.87 -4.59 -20.27
C VAL A 6 1.16 -4.08 -21.68
N ALA A 7 0.47 -3.04 -22.13
CA ALA A 7 0.70 -2.44 -23.44
C ALA A 7 2.17 -1.96 -23.58
N PRO A 8 2.79 -2.11 -24.76
CA PRO A 8 2.19 -2.53 -26.04
C PRO A 8 2.06 -4.05 -26.22
N LEU A 9 2.48 -4.85 -25.25
CA LEU A 9 2.38 -6.30 -25.34
C LEU A 9 0.91 -6.74 -25.31
N ALA A 10 0.56 -7.74 -26.12
CA ALA A 10 -0.74 -8.40 -25.99
C ALA A 10 -0.76 -9.19 -24.67
N VAL A 11 -1.88 -9.17 -23.93
CA VAL A 11 -2.02 -9.91 -22.66
C VAL A 11 -1.71 -11.40 -22.82
N GLN A 12 -2.08 -11.98 -23.96
CA GLN A 12 -1.84 -13.40 -24.25
C GLN A 12 -0.34 -13.71 -24.49
N ALA A 13 0.46 -12.70 -24.82
CA ALA A 13 1.89 -12.82 -25.03
C ALA A 13 2.72 -12.41 -23.80
N ALA A 14 2.08 -11.81 -22.78
CA ALA A 14 2.76 -11.39 -21.57
C ALA A 14 2.98 -12.58 -20.62
N PRO A 15 4.20 -12.76 -20.08
CA PRO A 15 4.44 -13.74 -19.04
C PRO A 15 3.52 -13.50 -17.83
N TRP A 16 3.08 -14.57 -17.19
CA TRP A 16 2.19 -14.49 -16.03
C TRP A 16 2.74 -13.59 -14.93
N ASP A 17 4.04 -13.73 -14.61
CA ASP A 17 4.69 -12.93 -13.56
C ASP A 17 4.64 -11.43 -13.84
N MET A 18 4.79 -11.02 -15.10
CA MET A 18 4.69 -9.62 -15.52
C MET A 18 3.26 -9.09 -15.33
N ILE A 19 2.25 -9.88 -15.71
CA ILE A 19 0.85 -9.49 -15.52
C ILE A 19 0.56 -9.32 -14.02
N GLN A 20 1.00 -10.28 -13.21
CA GLN A 20 0.81 -10.26 -11.76
C GLN A 20 1.50 -9.07 -11.12
N GLU A 21 2.76 -8.78 -11.48
CA GLU A 21 3.51 -7.64 -10.97
C GLU A 21 2.83 -6.31 -11.33
N LYS A 22 2.41 -6.14 -12.60
CA LYS A 22 1.74 -4.92 -13.06
C LYS A 22 0.41 -4.69 -12.34
N LEU A 23 -0.36 -5.75 -12.12
CA LEU A 23 -1.61 -5.67 -11.35
C LEU A 23 -1.34 -5.34 -9.89
N HIS A 24 -0.37 -6.02 -9.26
CA HIS A 24 0.02 -5.75 -7.87
C HIS A 24 0.42 -4.29 -7.69
N ASN A 25 1.32 -3.77 -8.52
CA ASN A 25 1.79 -2.39 -8.42
C ASN A 25 0.68 -1.36 -8.68
N HIS A 26 -0.33 -1.70 -9.49
CA HIS A 26 -1.45 -0.81 -9.78
C HIS A 26 -2.46 -0.72 -8.63
N TYR A 27 -2.80 -1.85 -8.02
CA TYR A 27 -3.82 -1.92 -6.96
C TYR A 27 -3.25 -1.77 -5.54
N ALA A 28 -1.99 -2.11 -5.34
CA ALA A 28 -1.26 -1.98 -4.08
C ALA A 28 0.04 -1.19 -4.34
N PRO A 29 -0.05 0.10 -4.70
CA PRO A 29 1.14 0.91 -4.88
C PRO A 29 1.93 0.95 -3.57
N LYS A 30 3.25 0.90 -3.67
CA LYS A 30 4.11 1.04 -2.49
C LYS A 30 3.80 2.38 -1.81
N PRO A 31 3.45 2.39 -0.52
CA PRO A 31 3.17 3.64 0.18
C PRO A 31 4.41 4.54 0.12
N SER A 32 4.20 5.84 -0.08
CA SER A 32 5.28 6.82 -0.03
C SER A 32 5.85 6.87 1.38
N LYS A 33 7.18 6.78 1.52
CA LYS A 33 7.87 6.91 2.82
C LYS A 33 7.48 8.21 3.54
N ILE A 34 7.23 9.28 2.79
CA ILE A 34 6.82 10.57 3.35
C ILE A 34 5.38 10.48 3.88
N ALA A 35 4.47 9.85 3.13
CA ALA A 35 3.09 9.68 3.55
C ALA A 35 2.96 8.77 4.78
N ALA A 36 3.73 7.68 4.83
CA ALA A 36 3.77 6.77 5.99
C ALA A 36 4.26 7.51 7.26
N ARG A 37 5.37 8.25 7.16
CA ARG A 37 5.88 9.08 8.26
C ARG A 37 4.88 10.13 8.71
N HIS A 38 4.25 10.82 7.75
CA HIS A 38 3.22 11.80 8.06
C HIS A 38 2.06 11.16 8.82
N ALA A 39 1.53 10.03 8.36
CA ALA A 39 0.47 9.30 9.06
C ALA A 39 0.89 8.91 10.49
N PHE A 40 2.11 8.42 10.69
CA PHE A 40 2.63 8.09 12.01
C PHE A 40 2.69 9.30 12.95
N TYR A 41 3.28 10.42 12.51
CA TYR A 41 3.42 11.62 13.35
C TYR A 41 2.11 12.37 13.61
N HIS A 42 1.11 12.19 12.75
CA HIS A 42 -0.23 12.75 12.96
C HIS A 42 -1.17 11.85 13.76
N GLN A 43 -0.74 10.63 14.10
CA GLN A 43 -1.53 9.72 14.92
C GLN A 43 -1.56 10.24 16.37
N ASN A 44 -2.73 10.70 16.81
CA ASN A 44 -3.01 11.07 18.20
C ASN A 44 -3.97 10.06 18.81
N GLN A 45 -3.89 9.86 20.12
CA GLN A 45 -4.85 9.03 20.85
C GLN A 45 -6.22 9.70 20.80
N ALA A 46 -7.23 8.97 20.33
CA ALA A 46 -8.59 9.49 20.29
C ALA A 46 -9.21 9.52 21.71
N GLU A 47 -10.19 10.40 21.93
CA GLU A 47 -10.92 10.45 23.20
C GLU A 47 -11.60 9.09 23.48
N GLY A 48 -11.36 8.53 24.66
CA GLY A 48 -11.88 7.21 25.05
C GLY A 48 -11.14 6.02 24.42
N GLU A 49 -10.12 6.23 23.58
CA GLU A 49 -9.29 5.15 23.07
C GLU A 49 -8.40 4.59 24.19
N SER A 50 -8.30 3.26 24.30
CA SER A 50 -7.37 2.65 25.24
C SER A 50 -5.92 2.84 24.80
N ILE A 51 -5.01 2.98 25.75
CA ILE A 51 -3.56 3.07 25.47
C ILE A 51 -3.08 1.87 24.63
N ASN A 52 -3.63 0.68 24.86
CA ASN A 52 -3.26 -0.52 24.11
C ASN A 52 -3.67 -0.43 22.64
N ASN A 53 -4.86 0.10 22.35
CA ASN A 53 -5.31 0.29 20.97
C ASN A 53 -4.47 1.36 20.26
N TYR A 54 -4.23 2.49 20.93
CA TYR A 54 -3.39 3.57 20.40
C TYR A 54 -1.98 3.09 20.07
N THR A 55 -1.33 2.39 21.00
CA THR A 55 0.03 1.86 20.79
C THR A 55 0.08 0.76 19.73
N THR A 56 -0.99 -0.03 19.57
CA THR A 56 -1.13 -1.00 18.48
C THR A 56 -1.20 -0.30 17.13
N ALA A 57 -2.02 0.75 17.01
CA ALA A 57 -2.12 1.56 15.79
C ALA A 57 -0.78 2.23 15.44
N LEU A 58 -0.07 2.78 16.43
CA LEU A 58 1.26 3.35 16.23
C LEU A 58 2.28 2.31 15.72
N ARG A 59 2.29 1.10 16.28
CA ARG A 59 3.18 0.02 15.81
C ARG A 59 2.89 -0.36 14.36
N GLN A 60 1.61 -0.47 14.00
CA GLN A 60 1.21 -0.76 12.62
C GLN A 60 1.68 0.36 11.67
N ALA A 61 1.47 1.63 12.05
CA ALA A 61 1.93 2.77 11.27
C ALA A 61 3.46 2.83 11.10
N ALA A 62 4.24 2.36 12.09
CA ALA A 62 5.70 2.32 12.04
C ALA A 62 6.29 1.21 11.16
N MET A 63 5.49 0.21 10.75
CA MET A 63 5.94 -0.90 9.90
C MET A 63 5.94 -0.57 8.39
N HIS A 64 5.45 0.60 8.00
CA HIS A 64 5.33 1.07 6.62
C HIS A 64 6.44 2.05 6.23
#